data_AF-A0A0L6JVS4-F1
#
_entry.id   AF-A0A0L6JVS4-F1
#
_cell.length_a   1.000
_cell.length_b   1.000
_cell.length_c   1.000
_cell.angle_alpha   90.00
_cell.angle_beta   90.00
_cell.angle_gamma   90.00
#
_symmetry.space_group_name_H-M   'P 1'
#
loop_
_entity.id
_entity.type
_entity.pdbx_description
1 polymer ?
#
loop_
_entity_poly.entity_id
_entity_poly.type
_entity_poly.pdbx_seq_one_letter_code
_entity_poly.pdbx_strand_id
1 'polypeptide(L)'
;MSEEYQEIIGEEKYLNCIKSKLERYKSKIIKIVEEQIILISGNEEILKDDQTILEMIVSIMCFEPECKKVIVETEIISSNLLEMDKFTKNESLYMFEKWGYKIVLINPHGLSNLSFDIPIVKTKEAAIKLLL
;
A
#
# COMPACT_ATOMS: atom_id res chain seq x y z
N MET A 1 18.55 21.40 8.72
CA MET A 1 17.09 21.33 8.48
C MET A 1 16.49 20.68 9.72
N SER A 2 15.63 21.39 10.45
CA SER A 2 14.93 20.79 11.59
C SER A 2 13.85 19.85 11.04
N GLU A 3 13.83 18.61 11.54
CA GLU A 3 12.75 17.65 11.29
C GLU A 3 11.53 18.03 12.13
N GLU A 4 10.94 19.19 11.85
CA GLU A 4 9.72 19.65 12.53
C GLU A 4 8.51 19.08 11.80
N TYR A 5 7.92 18.03 12.41
CA TYR A 5 6.64 17.47 11.98
C TYR A 5 5.52 18.51 12.15
N GLN A 6 4.64 18.63 11.15
CA GLN A 6 3.46 19.50 11.23
C GLN A 6 2.48 19.00 12.30
N GLU A 7 2.04 19.92 13.17
CA GLU A 7 1.06 19.62 14.23
C GLU A 7 -0.35 19.46 13.64
N ILE A 8 -0.99 18.31 13.87
CA ILE A 8 -2.40 18.09 13.52
C ILE A 8 -3.26 18.51 14.71
N ILE A 9 -4.10 19.54 14.54
CA ILE A 9 -5.05 20.02 15.57
C ILE A 9 -6.41 19.34 15.37
N GLY A 10 -6.93 18.69 16.40
CA GLY A 10 -8.19 17.94 16.38
C GLY A 10 -8.54 17.37 17.76
N GLU A 11 -9.69 16.71 17.90
CA GLU A 11 -10.05 16.05 19.15
C GLU A 11 -9.00 15.00 19.53
N GLU A 12 -8.54 14.99 20.78
CA GLU A 12 -7.42 14.17 21.25
C GLU A 12 -7.60 12.68 20.90
N LYS A 13 -8.83 12.15 21.01
CA LYS A 13 -9.16 10.77 20.63
C LYS A 13 -8.99 10.51 19.14
N TYR A 14 -9.39 11.46 18.30
CA TYR A 14 -9.26 11.37 16.85
C TYR A 14 -7.78 11.45 16.42
N LEU A 15 -7.02 12.37 17.01
CA LEU A 15 -5.59 12.49 16.76
C LEU A 15 -4.83 11.23 17.19
N ASN A 16 -5.16 10.67 18.35
CA ASN A 16 -4.57 9.43 18.83
C ASN A 16 -4.88 8.26 17.88
N CYS A 17 -6.10 8.19 17.35
CA CYS A 17 -6.47 7.19 16.34
C CYS A 17 -5.62 7.29 15.07
N ILE A 18 -5.44 8.51 14.52
CA ILE A 18 -4.60 8.73 13.33
C ILE A 18 -3.15 8.35 13.63
N LYS A 19 -2.58 8.81 14.75
CA LYS A 19 -1.20 8.51 15.14
C LYS A 19 -0.95 7.00 15.25
N SER A 20 -1.86 6.28 15.92
CA SER A 20 -1.77 4.83 16.05
C SER A 20 -1.80 4.11 14.70
N LYS A 21 -2.64 4.57 13.76
CA LYS A 21 -2.66 4.02 12.39
C LYS A 21 -1.36 4.29 11.64
N LEU A 22 -0.87 5.52 11.66
CA LEU A 22 0.36 5.91 10.98
C LEU A 22 1.57 5.13 11.52
N GLU A 23 1.72 5.00 12.84
CA GLU A 23 2.80 4.20 13.44
C GLU A 23 2.71 2.72 13.08
N ARG A 24 1.49 2.18 13.01
CA ARG A 24 1.27 0.79 12.58
C ARG A 24 1.76 0.58 11.14
N TYR A 25 1.39 1.45 10.21
CA TYR A 25 1.84 1.33 8.82
C TYR A 25 3.35 1.58 8.68
N LYS A 26 3.89 2.58 9.40
CA LYS A 26 5.33 2.85 9.45
C LYS A 26 6.13 1.62 9.85
N SER A 27 5.69 0.89 10.87
CA SER A 27 6.37 -0.32 11.34
C SER A 27 6.41 -1.47 10.31
N LYS A 28 5.55 -1.41 9.28
CA LYS A 28 5.42 -2.41 8.22
C LYS A 28 6.18 -2.03 6.95
N ILE A 29 6.68 -0.79 6.86
CA ILE A 29 7.45 -0.28 5.73
C ILE A 29 8.88 -0.79 5.82
N ILE A 30 9.29 -1.59 4.83
CA ILE A 30 10.66 -2.06 4.64
C ILE A 30 11.18 -1.44 3.35
N LYS A 31 12.14 -0.52 3.45
CA LYS A 31 12.67 0.20 2.29
C LYS A 31 13.74 -0.62 1.56
N ILE A 32 13.56 -0.79 0.25
CA ILE A 32 14.59 -1.27 -0.66
C ILE A 32 15.35 -0.04 -1.17
N VAL A 33 16.50 0.21 -0.55
CA VAL A 33 17.21 1.50 -0.59
C VAL A 33 17.67 1.89 -2.01
N GLU A 34 18.08 0.92 -2.83
CA GLU A 34 18.71 1.21 -4.13
C GLU A 34 17.71 1.63 -5.23
N GLU A 35 16.42 1.28 -5.09
CA GLU A 35 15.43 1.48 -6.16
C GLU A 35 14.27 2.42 -5.78
N GLN A 36 14.33 3.02 -4.57
CA GLN A 36 13.22 3.77 -3.97
C GLN A 36 11.91 2.96 -4.00
N ILE A 37 12.01 1.66 -3.75
CA ILE A 37 10.86 0.75 -3.66
C ILE A 37 10.58 0.48 -2.19
N ILE A 38 9.32 0.59 -1.81
CA ILE A 38 8.86 0.24 -0.47
C ILE A 38 8.24 -1.14 -0.52
N LEU A 39 8.85 -2.08 0.20
CA LEU A 39 8.31 -3.42 0.42
C LEU A 39 7.49 -3.41 1.72
N ILE A 40 6.27 -3.91 1.66
CA ILE A 40 5.38 -4.01 2.82
C ILE A 40 4.96 -5.45 2.96
N SER A 41 5.01 -5.98 4.19
CA SER A 41 4.38 -7.26 4.49
C SER A 41 2.86 -7.07 4.60
N GLY A 42 2.16 -7.49 3.55
CA GLY A 42 0.72 -7.54 3.47
C GLY A 42 0.17 -8.70 4.27
N ASN A 43 -0.60 -8.38 5.31
CA ASN A 43 -1.50 -9.32 5.98
C ASN A 43 -2.96 -9.03 5.56
N GLU A 44 -3.88 -9.90 5.98
CA GLU A 44 -5.33 -9.76 5.71
C GLU A 44 -5.88 -8.38 6.10
N GLU A 45 -5.25 -7.73 7.08
CA GLU A 45 -5.63 -6.42 7.58
C GLU A 45 -5.25 -5.25 6.64
N ILE A 46 -4.14 -5.34 5.91
CA ILE A 46 -3.73 -4.31 4.93
C ILE A 46 -4.46 -4.52 3.60
N LEU A 47 -4.68 -5.78 3.22
CA LEU A 47 -5.31 -6.18 1.96
C LEU A 47 -6.75 -6.62 2.18
N LYS A 48 -7.44 -5.95 3.13
CA LYS A 48 -8.83 -6.22 3.47
C LYS A 48 -9.79 -5.61 2.47
N ASP A 49 -9.55 -4.35 2.13
CA ASP A 49 -10.39 -3.51 1.28
C ASP A 49 -9.56 -2.37 0.65
N ASP A 50 -10.17 -1.54 -0.19
CA ASP A 50 -9.54 -0.33 -0.77
C ASP A 50 -9.10 0.67 0.30
N GLN A 51 -9.92 0.85 1.34
CA GLN A 51 -9.67 1.84 2.37
C GLN A 51 -8.36 1.53 3.11
N THR A 52 -8.09 0.27 3.45
CA THR A 52 -6.83 -0.12 4.10
C THR A 52 -5.63 0.06 3.18
N ILE A 53 -5.79 -0.15 1.86
CA ILE A 53 -4.75 0.14 0.87
C ILE A 53 -4.49 1.65 0.76
N LEU A 54 -5.54 2.48 0.74
CA LEU A 54 -5.44 3.94 0.73
C LEU A 54 -4.73 4.47 1.97
N GLU A 55 -5.12 3.99 3.15
CA GLU A 55 -4.46 4.35 4.41
C GLU A 55 -2.97 4.00 4.40
N MET A 56 -2.62 2.84 3.86
CA MET A 56 -1.22 2.43 3.69
C MET A 56 -0.48 3.39 2.75
N ILE A 57 -1.02 3.71 1.57
CA ILE A 57 -0.38 4.63 0.61
C ILE A 57 -0.21 6.04 1.20
N VAL A 58 -1.23 6.58 1.86
CA VAL A 58 -1.14 7.86 2.56
C VAL A 58 -0.06 7.83 3.64
N SER A 59 0.07 6.72 4.36
CA SER A 59 1.14 6.57 5.35
C SER A 59 2.52 6.59 4.68
N ILE A 60 2.70 5.91 3.55
CA ILE A 60 3.95 5.97 2.77
C ILE A 60 4.21 7.41 2.30
N MET A 61 3.20 8.12 1.79
CA MET A 61 3.33 9.53 1.40
C MET A 61 3.84 10.42 2.53
N CYS A 62 3.39 10.16 3.77
CA CYS A 62 3.81 10.93 4.94
C CYS A 62 5.26 10.63 5.37
N PHE A 63 5.70 9.37 5.27
CA PHE A 63 7.02 8.96 5.80
C PHE A 63 8.11 8.89 4.74
N GLU A 64 7.75 8.60 3.50
CA GLU A 64 8.65 8.38 2.36
C GLU A 64 8.07 9.06 1.10
N PRO A 65 7.94 10.41 1.10
CA PRO A 65 7.19 11.15 0.07
C PRO A 65 7.73 10.98 -1.36
N GLU A 66 9.03 10.73 -1.49
CA GLU A 66 9.71 10.49 -2.76
C GLU A 66 9.49 9.07 -3.30
N CYS A 67 9.04 8.14 -2.45
CA CYS A 67 8.76 6.79 -2.88
C CYS A 67 7.38 6.69 -3.53
N LYS A 68 7.36 6.33 -4.81
CA LYS A 68 6.14 6.06 -5.59
C LYS A 68 5.99 4.59 -6.01
N LYS A 69 6.93 3.72 -5.67
CA LYS A 69 6.95 2.33 -6.07
C LYS A 69 6.74 1.45 -4.84
N VAL A 70 5.65 0.70 -4.81
CA VAL A 70 5.25 -0.08 -3.63
C VAL A 70 5.06 -1.54 -4.02
N ILE A 71 5.72 -2.42 -3.29
CA ILE A 71 5.51 -3.87 -3.35
C ILE A 71 4.82 -4.29 -2.06
N VAL A 72 3.72 -5.03 -2.16
CA VAL A 72 3.07 -5.64 -1.00
C VAL A 72 3.21 -7.16 -1.11
N GLU A 73 3.97 -7.75 -0.21
CA GLU A 73 4.17 -9.21 -0.14
C GLU A 73 3.13 -9.83 0.78
N THR A 74 2.33 -10.75 0.25
CA THR A 74 1.24 -11.37 1.00
C THR A 74 1.03 -12.84 0.64
N GLU A 75 0.70 -13.64 1.63
CA GLU A 75 0.25 -15.03 1.42
C GLU A 75 -1.28 -15.11 1.25
N ILE A 76 -2.02 -14.12 1.76
CA ILE A 76 -3.48 -14.14 1.88
C ILE A 76 -4.04 -12.84 1.29
N ILE A 77 -4.88 -12.97 0.26
CA ILE A 77 -5.67 -11.85 -0.25
C ILE A 77 -7.12 -12.04 0.19
N SER A 78 -7.71 -11.01 0.80
CA SER A 78 -9.11 -11.06 1.22
C SER A 78 -10.04 -11.25 0.01
N SER A 79 -11.08 -12.08 0.17
CA SER A 79 -12.12 -12.26 -0.85
C SER A 79 -12.79 -10.94 -1.23
N ASN A 80 -12.90 -10.00 -0.29
CA ASN A 80 -13.45 -8.67 -0.55
C ASN A 80 -12.62 -7.92 -1.60
N LEU A 81 -11.29 -7.96 -1.48
CA LEU A 81 -10.39 -7.35 -2.46
C LEU A 81 -10.52 -8.01 -3.83
N LEU A 82 -10.73 -9.34 -3.87
CA LEU A 82 -10.94 -10.09 -5.11
C LEU A 82 -12.30 -9.81 -5.79
N GLU A 83 -13.31 -9.42 -5.00
CA GLU A 83 -14.65 -9.10 -5.50
C GLU A 83 -14.82 -7.65 -5.96
N MET A 84 -13.90 -6.76 -5.58
CA MET A 84 -13.94 -5.33 -5.92
C MET A 84 -13.92 -5.05 -7.42
N ASP A 85 -13.33 -5.94 -8.22
CA ASP A 85 -13.24 -5.81 -9.68
C ASP A 85 -14.60 -5.99 -10.39
N LYS A 86 -15.59 -6.61 -9.71
CA LYS A 86 -16.85 -7.00 -10.37
C LYS A 86 -17.87 -5.86 -10.48
N PHE A 87 -17.77 -4.78 -9.70
CA PHE A 87 -18.85 -3.78 -9.66
C PHE A 87 -18.45 -2.30 -9.53
N THR A 88 -17.18 -1.93 -9.35
CA THR A 88 -16.84 -0.52 -9.15
C THR A 88 -15.50 -0.17 -9.79
N LYS A 89 -15.50 0.75 -10.76
CA LYS A 89 -14.30 1.57 -11.05
C LYS A 89 -14.02 2.39 -9.79
N ASN A 90 -13.29 1.80 -8.87
CA ASN A 90 -13.14 2.35 -7.54
C ASN A 90 -12.17 3.54 -7.61
N GLU A 91 -12.69 4.74 -7.34
CA GLU A 91 -11.95 6.01 -7.52
C GLU A 91 -10.65 6.01 -6.72
N SER A 92 -10.61 5.35 -5.55
CA SER A 92 -9.44 5.28 -4.68
C SER A 92 -8.23 4.59 -5.33
N LEU A 93 -8.44 3.47 -6.04
CA LEU A 93 -7.36 2.77 -6.75
C LEU A 93 -6.85 3.60 -7.94
N TYR A 94 -7.78 4.22 -8.66
CA TYR A 94 -7.47 5.14 -9.76
C TYR A 94 -6.76 6.42 -9.29
N MET A 95 -7.01 6.87 -8.05
CA MET A 95 -6.31 8.00 -7.45
C MET A 95 -4.82 7.71 -7.24
N PHE A 96 -4.42 6.47 -6.96
CA PHE A 96 -3.00 6.12 -6.78
C PHE A 96 -2.20 6.30 -8.06
N GLU A 97 -2.72 5.78 -9.18
CA GLU A 97 -2.08 5.95 -10.49
C GLU A 97 -1.97 7.44 -10.84
N LYS A 98 -3.02 8.23 -10.57
CA LYS A 98 -3.00 9.69 -10.74
C LYS A 98 -1.98 10.39 -9.85
N TRP A 99 -1.72 9.88 -8.65
CA TRP A 99 -0.68 10.37 -7.74
C TRP A 99 0.72 9.84 -8.09
N GLY A 100 0.84 9.09 -9.19
CA GLY A 100 2.10 8.54 -9.69
C GLY A 100 2.55 7.26 -8.98
N TYR A 101 1.72 6.68 -8.12
CA TYR A 101 2.05 5.44 -7.41
C TYR A 101 1.88 4.23 -8.31
N LYS A 102 2.88 3.37 -8.31
CA LYS A 102 2.83 2.03 -8.90
C LYS A 102 2.87 1.00 -7.77
N ILE A 103 1.84 0.15 -7.71
CA ILE A 103 1.70 -0.88 -6.69
C ILE A 103 1.79 -2.24 -7.36
N VAL A 104 2.50 -3.19 -6.76
CA VAL A 104 2.55 -4.60 -7.19
C VAL A 104 2.34 -5.49 -5.98
N LEU A 105 1.51 -6.52 -6.13
CA LEU A 105 1.34 -7.56 -5.10
C LEU A 105 2.21 -8.77 -5.40
N ILE A 106 2.88 -9.30 -4.39
CA ILE A 106 3.52 -10.62 -4.46
C ILE A 106 2.64 -11.62 -3.73
N ASN A 107 2.17 -12.64 -4.45
CA ASN A 107 1.51 -13.80 -3.89
C ASN A 107 2.21 -15.08 -4.37
N PRO A 108 3.03 -15.74 -3.51
CA PRO A 108 3.82 -16.92 -3.89
C PRO A 108 2.97 -18.12 -4.31
N HIS A 109 1.78 -18.28 -3.73
CA HIS A 109 0.86 -19.38 -4.05
C HIS A 109 0.17 -19.18 -5.40
N GLY A 110 0.16 -17.95 -5.91
CA GLY A 110 -0.40 -17.58 -7.19
C GLY A 110 -1.92 -17.49 -7.14
N LEU A 111 -2.43 -16.35 -7.60
CA LEU A 111 -3.85 -16.18 -7.92
C LEU A 111 -3.96 -16.17 -9.44
N SER A 112 -4.06 -17.37 -10.01
CA SER A 112 -4.27 -17.50 -11.46
C SER A 112 -5.69 -17.07 -11.81
N ASN A 113 -5.82 -16.07 -12.68
CA ASN A 113 -7.05 -15.67 -13.40
C ASN A 113 -8.03 -14.71 -12.70
N LEU A 114 -7.59 -13.92 -11.72
CA LEU A 114 -8.39 -12.79 -11.27
C LEU A 114 -7.90 -11.55 -12.01
N SER A 115 -8.79 -10.91 -12.79
CA SER A 115 -8.54 -9.55 -13.26
C SER A 115 -8.45 -8.70 -12.00
N PHE A 116 -7.29 -8.11 -11.80
CA PHE A 116 -7.06 -7.19 -10.71
C PHE A 116 -6.36 -5.99 -11.33
N ASP A 117 -6.88 -4.79 -11.06
CA ASP A 117 -6.26 -3.55 -11.55
C ASP A 117 -4.82 -3.38 -11.01
N ILE A 118 -4.48 -4.02 -9.89
CA ILE A 118 -3.10 -4.09 -9.40
C ILE A 118 -2.42 -5.37 -9.93
N PRO A 119 -1.24 -5.30 -10.55
CA PRO A 119 -0.52 -6.50 -10.98
C PRO A 119 -0.14 -7.41 -9.80
N ILE A 120 -0.38 -8.71 -9.96
CA ILE A 120 -0.02 -9.75 -8.98
C ILE A 120 1.04 -10.67 -9.60
N VAL A 121 2.15 -10.87 -8.90
CA VAL A 121 3.26 -11.74 -9.32
C VAL A 121 3.64 -12.73 -8.22
N LYS A 122 4.47 -13.73 -8.56
CA LYS A 122 4.88 -14.77 -7.61
C LYS A 122 6.18 -14.48 -6.86
N THR A 123 7.03 -13.59 -7.37
CA THR A 123 8.37 -13.37 -6.81
C THR A 123 8.72 -11.89 -6.70
N LYS A 124 9.67 -11.58 -5.81
CA LYS A 124 10.20 -10.22 -5.61
C LYS A 124 10.85 -9.67 -6.86
N GLU A 125 11.60 -10.50 -7.59
CA GLU A 125 12.30 -10.10 -8.81
C GLU A 125 11.31 -9.76 -9.93
N ALA A 126 10.20 -10.50 -10.02
CA ALA A 126 9.14 -10.18 -10.97
C ALA A 126 8.45 -8.86 -10.60
N ALA A 127 8.25 -8.59 -9.30
CA ALA A 127 7.61 -7.36 -8.85
C ALA A 127 8.48 -6.14 -9.12
N ILE A 128 9.78 -6.24 -8.82
CA ILE A 128 10.77 -5.20 -9.12
C ILE A 128 10.79 -4.88 -10.61
N LYS A 129 10.82 -5.89 -11.49
CA LYS A 129 10.82 -5.69 -12.95
C LYS A 129 9.59 -4.93 -13.47
N LEU A 130 8.43 -5.02 -12.81
CA LEU A 130 7.24 -4.27 -13.19
C LEU A 130 7.28 -2.80 -12.71
N LEU A 131 8.12 -2.51 -11.72
CA LEU A 131 8.26 -1.19 -11.12
C LEU A 131 9.41 -0.37 -11.70
N LEU A 132 10.39 -1.01 -12.36
CA LEU A 132 11.49 -0.37 -13.11
C LEU A 132 11.03 0.09 -14.49
#